data_AF-A0A0H2RMT5-F1
#
_entry.id   AF-A0A0H2RMT5-F1
#
_cell.length_a   1.000
_cell.length_b   1.000
_cell.length_c   1.000
_cell.angle_alpha   90.00
_cell.angle_beta   90.00
_cell.angle_gamma   90.00
#
_symmetry.space_group_name_H-M   'P 1'
#
loop_
_entity.id
_entity.type
_entity.pdbx_description
1 polymer ?
#
loop_
_entity_poly.entity_id
_entity_poly.type
_entity_poly.pdbx_seq_one_letter_code
_entity_poly.pdbx_strand_id
1 'polypeptide(L)'
;MVVQMIPMLCIYPLLKRTTRWPQIWLGFTINIGYVWSWLSIGDLSLFSFPLYTNLYMMGALWCWTMVYDTIYGCQDEEDDMTIGVRSTPMSIGSVIPASIFFAVVMVGLVFAAGVTSFHRETYFVFCIGGSSVFFIWKFATLDLNSEHSCWSFFIHNAFYLGFIVYVGLLVDYIRIIVGWY
;
A
#
# COMPACT_ATOMS: atom_id res chain seq x y z
N MET A 1 4.39 18.86 9.20
CA MET A 1 4.09 17.60 8.47
C MET A 1 4.97 17.46 7.22
N VAL A 2 4.80 18.27 6.17
CA VAL A 2 5.58 18.13 4.91
C VAL A 2 7.09 18.30 5.08
N VAL A 3 7.52 19.26 5.92
CA VAL A 3 8.96 19.53 6.16
C VAL A 3 9.70 18.33 6.77
N GLN A 4 9.04 17.52 7.59
CA GLN A 4 9.63 16.34 8.22
C GLN A 4 9.77 15.15 7.26
N MET A 5 9.08 15.16 6.13
CA MET A 5 9.19 14.13 5.08
C MET A 5 10.40 14.38 4.16
N ILE A 6 10.87 15.63 4.07
CA ILE A 6 11.98 16.05 3.19
C ILE A 6 13.26 15.23 3.43
N PRO A 7 13.73 15.01 4.68
CA PRO A 7 14.93 14.20 4.91
C PRO A 7 14.78 12.75 4.44
N MET A 8 13.61 12.14 4.66
CA MET A 8 13.34 10.75 4.23
C MET A 8 13.27 10.63 2.70
N LEU A 9 12.70 11.63 2.03
CA LEU A 9 12.67 11.74 0.57
C LEU A 9 14.08 11.90 -0.02
N CYS A 10 14.95 12.67 0.63
CA CYS A 10 16.35 12.84 0.18
C CYS A 10 17.21 11.58 0.36
N ILE A 11 16.86 10.71 1.32
CA ILE A 11 17.56 9.44 1.56
C ILE A 11 17.19 8.39 0.49
N TYR A 12 15.97 8.45 -0.07
CA TYR A 12 15.49 7.46 -1.03
C TYR A 12 16.39 7.31 -2.29
N PRO A 13 16.85 8.38 -2.97
CA PRO A 13 17.81 8.27 -4.07
C PRO A 13 19.14 7.59 -3.69
N LEU A 14 19.59 7.77 -2.44
CA LEU A 14 20.82 7.13 -1.95
C LEU A 14 20.61 5.63 -1.73
N LEU A 15 19.44 5.23 -1.23
CA LEU A 15 19.10 3.83 -0.98
C LEU A 15 18.97 3.02 -2.26
N LYS A 16 18.55 3.62 -3.39
CA LYS A 16 18.59 2.95 -4.70
C LYS A 16 20.01 2.49 -5.08
N ARG A 17 21.06 3.16 -4.59
CA ARG A 17 22.46 2.83 -4.90
C ARG A 17 23.07 1.82 -3.93
N THR A 18 22.53 1.68 -2.71
CA THR A 18 23.12 0.84 -1.65
C THR A 18 22.30 -0.39 -1.31
N THR A 19 20.98 -0.34 -1.48
CA THR A 19 20.05 -1.41 -1.08
C THR A 19 19.36 -2.03 -2.27
N ARG A 20 19.09 -3.35 -2.19
CA ARG A 20 18.39 -4.11 -3.23
C ARG A 20 16.86 -3.97 -3.14
N TRP A 21 16.34 -3.31 -2.10
CA TRP A 21 14.92 -3.19 -1.78
C TRP A 21 14.57 -1.75 -1.38
N PRO A 22 14.82 -0.75 -2.24
CA PRO A 22 14.52 0.65 -1.93
C PRO A 22 13.02 0.88 -1.65
N GLN A 23 12.13 0.01 -2.13
CA GLN A 23 10.68 0.08 -1.92
C GLN A 23 10.29 -0.01 -0.46
N ILE A 24 11.06 -0.76 0.36
CA ILE A 24 10.83 -0.86 1.80
C ILE A 24 10.84 0.53 2.44
N TRP A 25 11.85 1.34 2.08
CA TRP A 25 11.98 2.70 2.58
C TRP A 25 10.95 3.66 1.97
N LEU A 26 10.65 3.48 0.68
CA LEU A 26 9.62 4.27 0.01
C LEU A 26 8.27 4.10 0.70
N GLY A 27 7.88 2.86 1.01
CA GLY A 27 6.66 2.54 1.73
C GLY A 27 6.54 3.27 3.06
N PHE A 28 7.62 3.36 3.85
CA PHE A 28 7.60 4.15 5.08
C PHE A 28 7.47 5.65 4.80
N THR A 29 8.22 6.15 3.82
CA THR A 29 8.32 7.58 3.52
C THR A 29 7.00 8.16 3.05
N ILE A 30 6.30 7.47 2.14
CA ILE A 30 5.04 7.99 1.58
C ILE A 30 3.87 7.84 2.56
N ASN A 31 3.88 6.79 3.39
CA ASN A 31 2.75 6.48 4.28
C ASN A 31 2.84 7.17 5.64
N ILE A 32 3.97 7.82 5.98
CA ILE A 32 4.11 8.53 7.27
C ILE A 32 3.05 9.62 7.46
N GLY A 33 2.52 10.18 6.37
CA GLY A 33 1.41 11.14 6.40
C GLY A 33 0.19 10.61 7.16
N TYR A 34 -0.12 9.32 7.02
CA TYR A 34 -1.21 8.67 7.76
C TYR A 34 -0.99 8.71 9.28
N VAL A 35 0.22 8.43 9.75
CA VAL A 35 0.56 8.50 11.20
C VAL A 35 0.35 9.90 11.73
N TRP A 36 0.81 10.91 10.98
CA TRP A 36 0.66 12.30 11.38
C TRP A 36 -0.80 12.74 11.41
N SER A 37 -1.59 12.34 10.43
CA SER A 37 -3.04 12.60 10.42
C SER A 37 -3.71 11.97 11.64
N TRP A 38 -3.37 10.74 12.00
CA TRP A 38 -3.88 10.10 13.21
C TRP A 38 -3.44 10.82 14.48
N LEU A 39 -2.15 11.11 14.64
CA LEU A 39 -1.61 11.84 15.80
C LEU A 39 -2.21 13.24 15.96
N SER A 40 -2.69 13.87 14.88
CA SER A 40 -3.32 15.18 14.93
C SER A 40 -4.76 15.17 15.47
N ILE A 41 -5.43 14.02 15.42
CA ILE A 41 -6.84 13.86 15.82
C ILE A 41 -6.95 13.02 17.11
N GLY A 42 -6.02 12.09 17.33
CA GLY A 42 -6.04 11.16 18.45
C GLY A 42 -5.52 11.74 19.76
N ASP A 43 -6.10 11.27 20.87
CA ASP A 43 -5.59 11.52 22.20
C ASP A 43 -4.32 10.66 22.42
N LEU A 44 -3.21 11.28 22.85
CA LEU A 44 -1.84 10.72 22.82
C LEU A 44 -1.57 9.56 23.81
N SER A 45 -2.61 8.84 24.22
CA SER A 45 -2.50 7.66 25.06
C SER A 45 -1.87 6.52 24.26
N LEU A 46 -0.57 6.29 24.48
CA LEU A 46 0.28 5.30 23.80
C LEU A 46 -0.19 3.83 23.88
N PHE A 47 -1.31 3.54 24.53
CA PHE A 47 -1.83 2.18 24.76
C PHE A 47 -3.35 2.05 24.60
N SER A 48 -4.01 2.99 23.92
CA SER A 48 -5.44 2.86 23.66
C SER A 48 -5.71 1.99 22.41
N PHE A 49 -6.91 1.39 22.38
CA PHE A 49 -7.43 0.56 21.28
C PHE A 49 -7.18 1.12 19.86
N PRO A 50 -7.16 2.45 19.62
CA PRO A 50 -6.80 3.02 18.33
C PRO A 50 -5.40 2.63 17.82
N LEU A 51 -4.44 2.32 18.70
CA LEU A 51 -3.06 2.04 18.27
C LEU A 51 -2.95 0.80 17.38
N TYR A 52 -3.64 -0.30 17.73
CA TYR A 52 -3.57 -1.55 16.95
C TYR A 52 -4.14 -1.38 15.55
N THR A 53 -5.30 -0.71 15.43
CA THR A 53 -5.88 -0.36 14.12
C THR A 53 -4.91 0.45 13.28
N ASN A 54 -4.27 1.47 13.86
CA ASN A 54 -3.34 2.31 13.13
C ASN A 54 -2.09 1.55 12.68
N LEU A 55 -1.58 0.63 13.50
CA LEU A 55 -0.47 -0.24 13.12
C LEU A 55 -0.85 -1.18 11.97
N TYR A 56 -2.04 -1.79 12.02
CA TYR A 56 -2.52 -2.64 10.93
C TYR A 56 -2.72 -1.85 9.64
N MET A 57 -3.34 -0.67 9.71
CA MET A 57 -3.55 0.17 8.53
C MET A 57 -2.22 0.69 7.95
N MET A 58 -1.27 1.08 8.79
CA MET A 58 0.08 1.44 8.35
C MET A 58 0.76 0.26 7.66
N GLY A 59 0.69 -0.94 8.24
CA GLY A 59 1.23 -2.15 7.61
C GLY A 59 0.55 -2.46 6.28
N ALA A 60 -0.77 -2.25 6.17
CA ALA A 60 -1.52 -2.43 4.93
C ALA A 60 -1.07 -1.45 3.84
N LEU A 61 -0.93 -0.16 4.17
CA LEU A 61 -0.43 0.86 3.27
C LEU A 61 1.00 0.58 2.82
N TRP A 62 1.85 0.14 3.74
CA TRP A 62 3.23 -0.26 3.43
C TRP A 62 3.25 -1.47 2.47
N CYS A 63 2.45 -2.51 2.73
CA CYS A 63 2.33 -3.66 1.84
C CYS A 63 1.78 -3.25 0.47
N TRP A 64 0.82 -2.34 0.41
CA TRP A 64 0.32 -1.80 -0.85
C TRP A 64 1.42 -1.14 -1.68
N THR A 65 2.28 -0.33 -1.05
CA THR A 65 3.48 0.22 -1.71
C THR A 65 4.40 -0.85 -2.24
N MET A 66 4.63 -1.91 -1.45
CA MET A 66 5.43 -3.04 -1.92
C MET A 66 4.82 -3.69 -3.17
N VAL A 67 3.49 -3.78 -3.29
CA VAL A 67 2.84 -4.40 -4.46
C VAL A 67 3.08 -3.59 -5.73
N TYR A 68 2.66 -2.32 -5.76
CA TYR A 68 2.71 -1.54 -6.99
C TYR A 68 4.12 -1.08 -7.36
N ASP A 69 4.99 -0.78 -6.38
CA ASP A 69 6.33 -0.27 -6.66
C ASP A 69 7.27 -1.39 -7.11
N THR A 70 7.04 -2.64 -6.64
CA THR A 70 7.78 -3.80 -7.16
C THR A 70 7.43 -4.08 -8.62
N ILE A 71 6.15 -3.98 -9.00
CA ILE A 71 5.71 -4.18 -10.39
C ILE A 71 6.16 -3.01 -11.28
N TYR A 72 6.12 -1.78 -10.75
CA TYR A 72 6.65 -0.63 -11.44
C TYR A 72 8.15 -0.77 -11.72
N GLY A 73 8.91 -1.24 -10.72
CA GLY A 73 10.36 -1.45 -10.86
C GLY A 73 10.77 -2.48 -11.92
N CYS A 74 9.87 -3.34 -12.39
CA CYS A 74 10.14 -4.23 -13.53
C CYS A 74 10.31 -3.46 -14.85
N GLN A 75 9.75 -2.26 -14.97
CA GLN A 75 9.97 -1.40 -16.15
C GLN A 75 11.39 -0.87 -16.19
N ASP A 76 11.92 -0.48 -15.03
CA ASP A 76 13.24 0.13 -14.92
C ASP A 76 14.37 -0.93 -14.94
N GLU A 77 14.06 -2.23 -15.04
CA GLU A 77 15.05 -3.31 -14.89
C GLU A 77 16.09 -3.34 -16.03
N GLU A 78 15.68 -3.17 -17.29
CA GLU A 78 16.61 -3.17 -18.44
C GLU A 78 17.57 -1.96 -18.40
N ASP A 79 17.05 -0.80 -18.01
CA ASP A 79 17.83 0.43 -17.86
C ASP A 79 18.76 0.37 -16.62
N ASP A 80 18.28 -0.14 -15.49
CA ASP A 80 19.07 -0.31 -14.27
C ASP A 80 20.23 -1.29 -14.47
N MET A 81 20.02 -2.37 -15.24
CA MET A 81 21.09 -3.29 -15.63
C MET A 81 22.19 -2.60 -16.43
N THR A 82 21.82 -1.69 -17.34
CA THR A 82 22.77 -0.94 -18.18
C THR A 82 23.64 0.01 -17.35
N ILE A 83 23.09 0.57 -16.27
CA ILE A 83 23.75 1.55 -15.40
C ILE A 83 24.43 0.87 -14.19
N GLY A 84 24.25 -0.45 -14.01
CA GLY A 84 24.85 -1.23 -12.92
C GLY A 84 24.18 -1.03 -11.55
N VAL A 85 22.93 -0.56 -11.54
CA VAL A 85 22.11 -0.40 -10.33
C VAL A 85 21.44 -1.74 -10.00
N ARG A 86 21.40 -2.12 -8.71
CA ARG A 86 20.82 -3.39 -8.26
C ARG A 86 19.38 -3.20 -7.82
N SER A 87 18.43 -3.31 -8.74
CA SER A 87 17.00 -3.22 -8.45
C SER A 87 16.40 -4.55 -7.95
N THR A 88 15.21 -4.45 -7.37
CA THR A 88 14.52 -5.52 -6.64
C THR A 88 13.98 -6.66 -7.49
N PRO A 89 13.45 -6.41 -8.71
CA PRO A 89 13.06 -7.47 -9.64
C PRO A 89 14.20 -8.48 -9.87
N MET A 90 15.41 -7.96 -10.08
CA MET A 90 16.65 -8.73 -10.29
C MET A 90 17.04 -9.58 -9.07
N SER A 91 16.63 -9.20 -7.85
CA SER A 91 16.97 -9.91 -6.60
C SER A 91 15.95 -10.97 -6.20
N ILE A 92 14.69 -10.88 -6.65
CA ILE A 92 13.59 -11.73 -6.20
C ILE A 92 13.37 -12.93 -7.11
N GLY A 93 13.78 -12.87 -8.38
CA GLY A 93 13.65 -13.96 -9.36
C GLY A 93 12.21 -14.28 -9.79
N SER A 94 11.23 -14.16 -8.89
CA SER A 94 9.79 -14.29 -9.17
C SER A 94 9.00 -13.13 -8.56
N VAL A 95 8.80 -12.06 -9.34
CA VAL A 95 8.14 -10.84 -8.88
C VAL A 95 6.66 -11.07 -8.57
N ILE A 96 5.95 -11.84 -9.41
CA ILE A 96 4.51 -12.07 -9.26
C ILE A 96 4.17 -12.73 -7.91
N PRO A 97 4.78 -13.85 -7.49
CA PRO A 97 4.49 -14.45 -6.18
C PRO A 97 4.78 -13.52 -4.99
N ALA A 98 5.85 -12.74 -5.05
CA ALA A 98 6.18 -11.77 -4.00
C ALA A 98 5.11 -10.66 -3.91
N SER A 99 4.70 -10.09 -5.05
CA SER A 99 3.64 -9.08 -5.10
C SER A 99 2.29 -9.65 -4.66
N ILE A 100 1.96 -10.90 -5.01
CA ILE A 100 0.74 -11.56 -4.52
C ILE A 100 0.79 -11.74 -2.99
N PHE A 101 1.93 -12.15 -2.44
CA PHE A 101 2.11 -12.26 -1.00
C PHE A 101 1.83 -10.93 -0.29
N PHE A 102 2.44 -9.83 -0.75
CA PHE A 102 2.19 -8.51 -0.17
C PHE A 102 0.74 -8.05 -0.35
N ALA A 103 0.08 -8.38 -1.46
CA ALA A 103 -1.33 -8.07 -1.66
C ALA A 103 -2.24 -8.83 -0.69
N VAL A 104 -1.98 -10.11 -0.45
CA VAL A 104 -2.72 -10.92 0.53
C VAL A 104 -2.51 -10.39 1.95
N VAL A 105 -1.26 -10.07 2.31
CA VAL A 105 -0.95 -9.47 3.62
C VAL A 105 -1.63 -8.11 3.78
N MET A 106 -1.63 -7.27 2.75
CA MET A 106 -2.35 -6.00 2.74
C MET A 106 -3.82 -6.18 3.06
N VAL A 107 -4.51 -7.08 2.33
CA VAL A 107 -5.93 -7.36 2.55
C VAL A 107 -6.19 -7.93 3.95
N GLY A 108 -5.32 -8.81 4.44
CA GLY A 108 -5.41 -9.36 5.80
C GLY A 108 -5.23 -8.29 6.89
N LEU A 109 -4.36 -7.30 6.68
CA LEU A 109 -4.17 -6.19 7.59
C LEU A 109 -5.34 -5.20 7.57
N VAL A 110 -5.94 -4.95 6.40
CA VAL A 110 -7.20 -4.18 6.29
C VAL A 110 -8.33 -4.90 7.04
N PHE A 111 -8.44 -6.22 6.92
CA PHE A 111 -9.38 -7.00 7.72
C PHE A 111 -9.15 -6.84 9.22
N ALA A 112 -7.91 -7.00 9.68
CA ALA A 112 -7.55 -6.85 11.09
C ALA A 112 -7.90 -5.44 11.62
N ALA A 113 -7.61 -4.39 10.84
CA ALA A 113 -7.95 -3.01 11.19
C ALA A 113 -9.46 -2.78 11.32
N GLY A 114 -10.27 -3.39 10.45
CA GLY A 114 -11.73 -3.35 10.53
C GLY A 114 -12.28 -4.03 11.79
N VAL A 115 -11.75 -5.21 12.12
CA VAL A 115 -12.13 -5.97 13.32
C VAL A 115 -11.76 -5.21 14.59
N THR A 116 -10.55 -4.66 14.68
CA THR A 116 -10.11 -3.86 15.84
C THR A 116 -10.72 -2.46 15.89
N SER A 117 -11.54 -2.09 14.92
CA SER A 117 -12.27 -0.81 14.96
C SER A 117 -13.77 -1.02 15.02
N PHE A 118 -14.22 -2.26 15.25
CA PHE A 118 -15.63 -2.64 15.27
C PHE A 118 -16.42 -2.14 14.05
N HIS A 119 -15.77 -2.10 12.88
CA HIS A 119 -16.47 -1.75 11.64
C HIS A 119 -17.46 -2.85 11.26
N ARG A 120 -18.49 -2.49 10.49
CA ARG A 120 -19.57 -3.42 10.12
C ARG A 120 -19.33 -4.08 8.78
N GLU A 121 -20.29 -4.90 8.38
CA GLU A 121 -20.32 -5.64 7.12
C GLU A 121 -20.01 -4.77 5.89
N THR A 122 -20.45 -3.51 5.88
CA THR A 122 -20.18 -2.59 4.75
C THR A 122 -18.71 -2.34 4.53
N TYR A 123 -17.96 -2.07 5.59
CA TYR A 123 -16.51 -1.95 5.50
C TYR A 123 -15.89 -3.20 4.89
N PHE A 124 -16.27 -4.39 5.37
CA PHE A 124 -15.69 -5.64 4.89
C PHE A 124 -16.05 -5.91 3.42
N VAL A 125 -17.29 -5.67 3.00
CA VAL A 125 -17.72 -5.87 1.61
C VAL A 125 -16.95 -4.96 0.65
N PHE A 126 -16.84 -3.67 0.95
CA PHE A 126 -16.19 -2.72 0.04
C PHE A 126 -14.67 -2.77 0.13
N CYS A 127 -14.10 -2.66 1.33
CA CYS A 127 -12.66 -2.56 1.51
C CYS A 127 -11.95 -3.89 1.25
N ILE A 128 -12.51 -5.03 1.68
CA ILE A 128 -11.89 -6.34 1.42
C ILE A 128 -12.38 -6.90 0.11
N GLY A 129 -13.71 -7.03 -0.06
CA GLY A 129 -14.26 -7.60 -1.27
C GLY A 129 -13.83 -6.84 -2.52
N GLY A 130 -13.91 -5.50 -2.48
CA GLY A 130 -13.45 -4.64 -3.57
C GLY A 130 -11.95 -4.76 -3.85
N SER A 131 -11.10 -4.74 -2.81
CA SER A 131 -9.65 -4.86 -2.98
C SER A 131 -9.25 -6.26 -3.47
N SER A 132 -9.88 -7.32 -2.98
CA SER A 132 -9.62 -8.69 -3.42
C SER A 132 -9.99 -8.89 -4.88
N VAL A 133 -11.19 -8.45 -5.31
CA VAL A 133 -11.62 -8.52 -6.71
C VAL A 133 -10.68 -7.72 -7.60
N PHE A 134 -10.29 -6.51 -7.17
CA PHE A 134 -9.33 -5.68 -7.89
C PHE A 134 -7.98 -6.39 -8.08
N PHE A 135 -7.39 -6.92 -7.01
CA PHE A 135 -6.10 -7.62 -7.10
C PHE A 135 -6.19 -8.89 -7.95
N ILE A 136 -7.25 -9.71 -7.81
CA ILE A 136 -7.44 -10.90 -8.63
C ILE A 136 -7.48 -10.52 -10.11
N TRP A 137 -8.29 -9.52 -10.47
CA TRP A 137 -8.37 -9.05 -11.85
C TRP A 137 -7.01 -8.55 -12.35
N LYS A 138 -6.32 -7.72 -11.56
CA LYS A 138 -5.06 -7.12 -11.98
C LYS A 138 -3.93 -8.12 -12.11
N PHE A 139 -3.77 -9.04 -11.16
CA PHE A 139 -2.77 -10.09 -11.27
C PHE A 139 -3.08 -11.08 -12.40
N ALA A 140 -4.35 -11.32 -12.73
CA ALA A 140 -4.73 -12.18 -13.85
C ALA A 140 -4.41 -11.55 -15.22
N THR A 141 -4.45 -10.22 -15.34
CA THR A 141 -4.16 -9.50 -16.60
C THR A 141 -2.73 -8.96 -16.68
N LEU A 142 -1.92 -9.15 -15.64
CA LEU A 142 -0.58 -8.57 -15.55
C LEU A 142 0.39 -9.34 -16.46
N ASP A 143 0.91 -8.65 -17.46
CA ASP A 143 2.10 -9.05 -18.19
C ASP A 143 3.30 -8.22 -17.72
N LEU A 144 4.34 -8.88 -17.21
CA LEU A 144 5.57 -8.22 -16.74
C LEU A 144 6.52 -7.84 -17.88
N ASN A 145 6.39 -8.48 -19.05
CA ASN A 145 7.27 -8.21 -20.20
C ASN A 145 6.81 -6.97 -20.98
N SER A 146 5.66 -6.40 -20.64
CA SER A 146 5.11 -5.22 -21.28
C SER A 146 5.19 -4.03 -20.33
N GLU A 147 6.01 -3.04 -20.67
CA GLU A 147 6.12 -1.78 -19.91
C GLU A 147 4.75 -1.12 -19.72
N HIS A 148 3.94 -1.08 -20.78
CA HIS A 148 2.59 -0.50 -20.75
C HIS A 148 1.67 -1.23 -19.76
N SER A 149 1.77 -2.55 -19.64
CA SER A 149 1.01 -3.35 -18.67
C SER A 149 1.44 -3.03 -17.24
N CYS A 150 2.74 -2.95 -16.96
CA CYS A 150 3.28 -2.56 -15.65
C CYS A 150 2.90 -1.12 -15.26
N TRP A 151 2.97 -0.17 -16.21
CA TRP A 151 2.53 1.21 -15.99
C TRP A 151 1.03 1.29 -15.69
N SER A 152 0.24 0.57 -16.47
CA SER A 152 -1.20 0.46 -16.27
C SER A 152 -1.53 -0.13 -14.90
N PHE A 153 -0.81 -1.16 -14.46
CA PHE A 153 -0.96 -1.74 -13.13
C PHE A 153 -0.69 -0.70 -12.03
N PHE A 154 0.41 0.06 -12.14
CA PHE A 154 0.78 1.10 -11.18
C PHE A 154 -0.29 2.20 -11.07
N ILE A 155 -0.67 2.81 -12.20
CA ILE A 155 -1.68 3.86 -12.25
C ILE A 155 -3.02 3.35 -11.73
N HIS A 156 -3.42 2.16 -12.13
CA HIS A 156 -4.68 1.59 -11.67
C HIS A 156 -4.69 1.30 -10.18
N ASN A 157 -3.57 0.87 -9.60
CA ASN A 157 -3.46 0.73 -8.16
C ASN A 157 -3.62 2.09 -7.48
N ALA A 158 -2.86 3.10 -7.92
CA ALA A 158 -2.89 4.44 -7.35
C ALA A 158 -4.30 5.06 -7.34
N PHE A 159 -5.04 4.96 -8.46
CA PHE A 159 -6.36 5.59 -8.58
C PHE A 159 -7.50 4.69 -8.13
N TYR A 160 -7.58 3.44 -8.60
CA TYR A 160 -8.77 2.61 -8.36
C TYR A 160 -8.75 1.92 -7.01
N LEU A 161 -7.64 1.29 -6.60
CA LEU A 161 -7.59 0.60 -5.30
C LEU A 161 -7.78 1.59 -4.14
N GLY A 162 -7.05 2.71 -4.20
CA GLY A 162 -7.19 3.79 -3.21
C GLY A 162 -8.62 4.33 -3.15
N PHE A 163 -9.27 4.52 -4.30
CA PHE A 163 -10.65 4.98 -4.36
C PHE A 163 -11.65 3.96 -3.82
N ILE A 164 -11.48 2.66 -4.10
CA ILE A 164 -12.34 1.59 -3.57
C ILE A 164 -12.31 1.59 -2.04
N VAL A 165 -11.11 1.63 -1.43
CA VAL A 165 -10.96 1.65 0.04
C VAL A 165 -11.52 2.95 0.63
N TYR A 166 -11.27 4.09 -0.01
CA TYR A 166 -11.80 5.38 0.42
C TYR A 166 -13.33 5.40 0.41
N VAL A 167 -13.96 4.96 -0.68
CA VAL A 167 -15.43 4.90 -0.79
C VAL A 167 -16.00 3.90 0.23
N GLY A 168 -15.34 2.75 0.43
CA GLY A 168 -15.76 1.77 1.44
C GLY A 168 -15.78 2.36 2.86
N LEU A 169 -14.71 3.08 3.24
CA LEU A 169 -14.64 3.80 4.51
C LEU A 169 -15.70 4.91 4.62
N LEU A 170 -15.90 5.68 3.56
CA LEU A 170 -16.87 6.78 3.54
C LEU A 170 -18.31 6.27 3.66
N VAL A 171 -18.66 5.19 2.98
CA VAL A 171 -19.98 4.55 3.09
C VAL A 171 -20.20 4.00 4.50
N ASP A 172 -19.20 3.36 5.09
CA ASP A 172 -19.28 2.86 6.46
C ASP A 172 -19.48 4.01 7.47
N TYR A 173 -18.73 5.10 7.29
CA TYR A 173 -18.84 6.31 8.12
C TYR A 173 -20.22 6.97 8.02
N ILE A 174 -20.76 7.11 6.79
CA ILE A 174 -22.11 7.67 6.59
C ILE A 174 -23.16 6.79 7.26
N ARG A 175 -23.05 5.47 7.16
CA ARG A 175 -23.98 4.55 7.84
C ARG A 175 -23.98 4.73 9.35
N ILE A 176 -22.81 4.92 9.94
CA ILE A 176 -22.67 5.19 11.38
C ILE A 176 -23.38 6.49 11.75
N ILE A 177 -23.24 7.56 10.97
CA ILE A 177 -23.89 8.86 11.25
C ILE A 177 -25.41 8.79 11.08
N VAL A 178 -25.89 8.15 10.00
CA VAL A 178 -27.31 8.12 9.66
C VAL A 178 -28.08 7.15 10.58
N GLY A 179 -27.39 6.33 11.39
CA GLY A 179 -28.02 5.45 12.37
C GLY A 179 -28.77 4.28 11.73
N TRP A 180 -28.37 3.86 10.52
CA TRP A 180 -28.88 2.64 9.90
C TRP A 180 -28.19 1.46 10.58
N TYR A 181 -28.82 0.97 11.65
CA TYR A 181 -28.39 -0.20 12.42
C TYR A 181 -28.65 -1.51 11.69
#